data_AF-A0AA36DHF5-F1
#
_entry.id   AF-A0AA36DHF5-F1
#
_cell.length_a   1.000
_cell.length_b   1.000
_cell.length_c   1.000
_cell.angle_alpha   90.00
_cell.angle_beta   90.00
_cell.angle_gamma   90.00
#
_symmetry.space_group_name_H-M   'P 1'
#
loop_
_entity.id
_entity.type
_entity.pdbx_description
1 polymer ?
#
loop_
_entity_poly.entity_id
_entity_poly.type
_entity_poly.pdbx_seq_one_letter_code
_entity_poly.pdbx_strand_id
1 'polypeptide(L)'
;MAIAAEFISLLPVETLQGLAAVNEDKSLDHMGRFDKVADLLIALPQDIQEKILALPQSPPNPAVPADVQKQFDAIHAEKGLSLKGRLQKTRAVLATLPADVHEKMNAVKA
;
A
#
# COMPACT_ATOMS: atom_id res chain seq x y z
N MET A 1 -13.07 5.62 -7.63
CA MET A 1 -13.40 5.08 -6.30
C MET A 1 -13.74 3.58 -6.28
N ALA A 2 -13.94 2.91 -7.43
CA ALA A 2 -14.31 1.48 -7.46
C ALA A 2 -13.30 0.53 -6.78
N ILE A 3 -11.99 0.76 -6.97
CA ILE A 3 -10.92 -0.10 -6.42
C ILE A 3 -10.91 -0.11 -4.89
N ALA A 4 -11.19 1.03 -4.25
CA ALA A 4 -11.24 1.12 -2.79
C ALA A 4 -12.41 0.32 -2.21
N ALA A 5 -13.56 0.28 -2.90
CA ALA A 5 -14.72 -0.48 -2.46
C ALA A 5 -14.50 -2.00 -2.60
N GLU A 6 -13.90 -2.44 -3.70
CA GLU A 6 -13.53 -3.85 -3.92
C GLU A 6 -12.45 -4.32 -2.92
N PHE A 7 -11.47 -3.47 -2.63
CA PHE A 7 -10.47 -3.77 -1.61
C PHE A 7 -11.12 -3.93 -0.23
N ILE A 8 -11.96 -2.99 0.19
CA ILE A 8 -12.63 -3.02 1.50
C ILE A 8 -13.52 -4.26 1.66
N SER A 9 -14.22 -4.69 0.60
CA SER A 9 -15.14 -5.83 0.66
C SER A 9 -14.44 -7.19 0.81
N LEU A 10 -13.14 -7.27 0.51
CA LEU A 10 -12.33 -8.48 0.69
C LEU A 10 -11.84 -8.67 2.12
N LEU A 11 -11.83 -7.62 2.92
CA LEU A 11 -11.14 -7.63 4.21
C LEU A 11 -12.07 -8.04 5.35
N PRO A 12 -11.59 -8.87 6.29
CA PRO A 12 -12.29 -9.11 7.55
C PRO A 12 -12.51 -7.82 8.34
N VAL A 13 -13.57 -7.79 9.15
CA VAL A 13 -13.91 -6.63 9.99
C VAL A 13 -12.75 -6.22 10.90
N GLU A 14 -12.04 -7.20 11.47
CA GLU A 14 -10.88 -6.96 12.34
C GLU A 14 -9.74 -6.25 11.59
N THR A 15 -9.47 -6.65 10.35
CA THR A 15 -8.47 -5.97 9.50
C THR A 15 -8.92 -4.56 9.13
N LEU A 16 -10.21 -4.35 8.82
CA LEU A 16 -10.75 -3.03 8.56
C LEU A 16 -10.62 -2.08 9.77
N GLN A 17 -10.88 -2.58 10.97
CA GLN A 17 -10.67 -1.84 12.21
C GLN A 17 -9.20 -1.50 12.42
N GLY A 18 -8.29 -2.45 12.13
CA GLY A 18 -6.85 -2.21 12.16
C GLY A 18 -6.42 -1.12 11.17
N LEU A 19 -6.91 -1.16 9.93
CA LEU A 19 -6.63 -0.13 8.93
C LEU A 19 -7.17 1.24 9.34
N ALA A 20 -8.38 1.31 9.92
CA ALA A 20 -8.94 2.54 10.45
C ALA A 20 -8.06 3.13 11.57
N ALA A 21 -7.62 2.30 12.52
CA ALA A 21 -6.73 2.72 13.60
C ALA A 21 -5.38 3.25 13.08
N VAL A 22 -4.79 2.60 12.06
CA VAL A 22 -3.56 3.08 11.41
C VAL A 22 -3.78 4.41 10.71
N ASN A 23 -4.94 4.60 10.07
CA ASN A 23 -5.28 5.86 9.39
C ASN A 23 -5.51 7.02 10.38
N GLU A 24 -6.07 6.74 11.56
CA GLU A 24 -6.31 7.72 12.62
C GLU A 24 -5.06 8.05 13.45
N ASP A 25 -4.03 7.18 13.42
CA ASP A 25 -2.79 7.35 14.15
C ASP A 25 -1.92 8.48 13.54
N LYS A 26 -2.14 9.70 14.04
CA LYS A 26 -1.43 10.92 13.64
C LYS A 26 0.06 10.92 14.00
N SER A 27 0.53 9.96 14.79
CA SER A 27 1.95 9.84 15.14
C SER A 27 2.76 9.17 14.02
N LEU A 28 2.10 8.47 13.10
CA LEU A 28 2.76 7.77 12.00
C LEU A 28 3.00 8.71 10.82
N ASP A 29 4.21 8.66 10.28
CA ASP A 29 4.51 9.13 8.95
C ASP A 29 4.03 8.12 7.89
N HIS A 30 4.10 8.46 6.62
CA HIS A 30 3.62 7.59 5.54
C HIS A 30 4.37 6.26 5.48
N MET A 31 5.66 6.20 5.86
CA MET A 31 6.43 4.95 5.92
C MET A 31 5.91 4.05 7.04
N GLY A 32 5.72 4.59 8.24
CA GLY A 32 5.16 3.87 9.37
C GLY A 32 3.72 3.41 9.11
N ARG A 33 2.90 4.23 8.43
CA ARG A 33 1.56 3.82 7.97
C ARG A 33 1.66 2.68 6.96
N PHE A 34 2.53 2.78 5.97
CA PHE A 34 2.74 1.71 4.99
C PHE A 34 3.13 0.41 5.67
N ASP A 35 4.09 0.45 6.60
CA ASP A 35 4.58 -0.74 7.32
C ASP A 35 3.45 -1.39 8.14
N LYS A 36 2.68 -0.62 8.90
CA LYS A 36 1.54 -1.17 9.66
C LYS A 36 0.44 -1.73 8.75
N VAL A 37 0.12 -1.07 7.65
CA VAL A 37 -0.84 -1.60 6.65
C VAL A 37 -0.30 -2.89 6.05
N ALA A 38 0.98 -2.94 5.69
CA ALA A 38 1.60 -4.12 5.11
C ALA A 38 1.53 -5.32 6.07
N ASP A 39 1.82 -5.12 7.34
CA ASP A 39 1.72 -6.17 8.36
C ASP A 39 0.29 -6.70 8.50
N LEU A 40 -0.71 -5.82 8.52
CA LEU A 40 -2.12 -6.22 8.55
C LEU A 40 -2.51 -7.06 7.34
N LEU A 41 -2.03 -6.72 6.14
CA LEU A 41 -2.35 -7.44 4.92
C LEU A 41 -1.60 -8.78 4.80
N ILE A 42 -0.35 -8.85 5.28
CA ILE A 42 0.44 -10.09 5.27
C ILE A 42 -0.10 -11.12 6.28
N ALA A 43 -0.78 -10.65 7.34
CA ALA A 43 -1.42 -11.52 8.32
C ALA A 43 -2.73 -12.16 7.82
N LEU A 44 -3.27 -11.71 6.70
CA LEU A 44 -4.51 -12.26 6.14
C LEU A 44 -4.32 -13.71 5.64
N PRO A 45 -5.40 -14.51 5.60
CA PRO A 45 -5.41 -15.80 4.91
C PRO A 45 -4.93 -15.70 3.46
N GLN A 46 -4.25 -16.75 2.98
CA GLN A 46 -3.63 -16.77 1.65
C GLN A 46 -4.64 -16.50 0.52
N ASP A 47 -5.87 -17.02 0.61
CA ASP A 47 -6.90 -16.80 -0.40
C ASP A 47 -7.32 -15.32 -0.51
N ILE A 48 -7.31 -14.58 0.61
CA ILE A 48 -7.56 -13.14 0.63
C ILE A 48 -6.37 -12.39 0.03
N GLN A 49 -5.14 -12.80 0.36
CA GLN A 49 -3.93 -12.21 -0.22
C GLN A 49 -3.90 -12.35 -1.75
N GLU A 50 -4.29 -13.52 -2.27
CA GLU A 50 -4.39 -13.77 -3.71
C GLU A 50 -5.46 -12.89 -4.39
N LYS A 51 -6.62 -12.68 -3.74
CA LYS A 51 -7.64 -11.76 -4.23
C LYS A 51 -7.15 -10.32 -4.26
N ILE A 52 -6.41 -9.88 -3.23
CA ILE A 52 -5.80 -8.54 -3.20
C ILE A 52 -4.80 -8.37 -4.35
N LEU A 53 -3.98 -9.38 -4.63
CA LEU A 53 -3.03 -9.35 -5.75
C LEU A 53 -3.71 -9.28 -7.12
N ALA A 54 -4.93 -9.80 -7.24
CA ALA A 54 -5.72 -9.76 -8.47
C ALA A 54 -6.46 -8.42 -8.67
N LEU A 55 -6.48 -7.54 -7.66
CA LEU A 55 -7.09 -6.22 -7.80
C LEU A 55 -6.30 -5.36 -8.79
N PRO A 56 -7.00 -4.52 -9.58
CA PRO A 56 -6.34 -3.55 -10.43
C PRO A 56 -5.52 -2.55 -9.58
N GLN A 57 -4.44 -2.03 -10.17
CA GLN A 57 -3.65 -0.98 -9.52
C GLN A 57 -4.50 0.25 -9.23
N SER A 58 -4.30 0.80 -8.04
CA SER A 58 -4.78 2.14 -7.70
C SER A 58 -4.21 3.18 -8.68
N PRO A 59 -4.95 4.28 -8.93
CA PRO A 59 -4.45 5.38 -9.72
C PRO A 59 -3.10 5.91 -9.19
N PRO A 60 -2.23 6.44 -10.06
CA PRO A 60 -0.96 7.04 -9.66
C PRO A 60 -1.11 8.11 -8.59
N ASN A 61 -0.19 8.16 -7.64
CA ASN A 61 -0.12 9.26 -6.69
C ASN A 61 0.59 10.46 -7.34
N PRO A 62 -0.06 11.62 -7.51
CA PRO A 62 0.54 12.78 -8.19
C PRO A 62 1.74 13.37 -7.43
N ALA A 63 1.90 13.07 -6.14
CA ALA A 63 3.08 13.46 -5.37
C ALA A 63 4.33 12.62 -5.70
N VAL A 64 4.16 11.47 -6.35
CA VAL A 64 5.23 10.53 -6.66
C VAL A 64 5.78 10.82 -8.06
N PRO A 65 7.12 10.90 -8.24
CA PRO A 65 7.75 11.05 -9.55
C PRO A 65 7.36 9.94 -10.55
N ALA A 66 7.31 10.27 -11.83
CA ALA A 66 6.86 9.34 -12.87
C ALA A 66 7.77 8.11 -13.03
N ASP A 67 9.08 8.26 -12.81
CA ASP A 67 10.04 7.17 -12.80
C ASP A 67 9.82 6.20 -11.63
N VAL A 68 9.44 6.72 -10.46
CA VAL A 68 9.05 5.91 -9.30
C VAL A 68 7.72 5.21 -9.54
N GLN A 69 6.74 5.90 -10.13
CA GLN A 69 5.47 5.29 -10.49
C GLN A 69 5.69 4.08 -11.43
N LYS A 70 6.59 4.20 -12.41
CA LYS A 70 6.98 3.06 -13.27
C LYS A 70 7.58 1.89 -12.49
N GLN A 71 8.32 2.16 -11.42
CA GLN A 71 8.85 1.10 -10.55
C GLN A 71 7.72 0.38 -9.80
N PHE A 72 6.72 1.11 -9.29
CA PHE A 72 5.53 0.50 -8.69
C PHE A 72 4.74 -0.33 -9.69
N ASP A 73 4.61 0.15 -10.93
CA ASP A 73 3.93 -0.58 -12.00
C ASP A 73 4.67 -1.86 -12.37
N ALA A 74 6.00 -1.81 -12.44
CA ALA A 74 6.83 -3.00 -12.66
C ALA A 74 6.68 -4.03 -11.52
N ILE A 75 6.70 -3.59 -10.27
CA ILE A 75 6.48 -4.44 -9.10
C ILE A 75 5.09 -5.09 -9.15
N HIS A 76 4.07 -4.34 -9.58
CA HIS A 76 2.72 -4.87 -9.68
C HIS A 76 2.55 -5.85 -10.85
N ALA A 77 3.23 -5.63 -11.97
CA ALA A 77 3.20 -6.52 -13.13
C ALA A 77 4.03 -7.80 -12.93
N GLU A 78 4.92 -7.84 -11.93
CA GLU A 78 5.79 -8.98 -11.68
C GLU A 78 4.98 -10.21 -11.24
N LYS A 79 5.02 -11.25 -12.08
CA LYS A 79 4.31 -12.51 -11.87
C LYS A 79 5.01 -13.38 -10.84
N GLY A 80 4.23 -14.16 -10.09
CA GLY A 80 4.74 -15.12 -9.10
C GLY A 80 5.20 -14.47 -7.80
N LEU A 81 4.99 -13.17 -7.62
CA LEU A 81 5.38 -12.46 -6.42
C LEU A 81 4.29 -12.55 -5.36
N SER A 82 4.65 -13.00 -4.16
CA SER A 82 3.73 -13.01 -3.01
C SER A 82 3.37 -11.59 -2.59
N LEU A 83 2.24 -11.44 -1.87
CA LEU A 83 1.83 -10.13 -1.34
C LEU A 83 2.92 -9.52 -0.45
N LYS A 84 3.52 -10.33 0.42
CA LYS A 84 4.68 -9.93 1.24
C LYS A 84 5.85 -9.43 0.40
N GLY A 85 6.26 -10.19 -0.61
CA GLY A 85 7.36 -9.77 -1.49
C GLY A 85 7.04 -8.45 -2.19
N ARG A 86 5.78 -8.25 -2.57
CA ARG A 86 5.34 -7.08 -3.32
C ARG A 86 5.43 -5.84 -2.45
N LEU A 87 4.91 -5.94 -1.24
CA LEU A 87 4.98 -4.89 -0.23
C LEU A 87 6.43 -4.58 0.16
N GLN A 88 7.30 -5.59 0.28
CA GLN A 88 8.72 -5.39 0.55
C GLN A 88 9.45 -4.64 -0.58
N LYS A 89 9.20 -4.99 -1.85
CA LYS A 89 9.77 -4.27 -2.99
C LYS A 89 9.24 -2.83 -3.06
N THR A 90 7.93 -2.63 -2.86
CA THR A 90 7.33 -1.29 -2.81
C THR A 90 7.95 -0.45 -1.71
N ARG A 91 8.14 -1.01 -0.51
CA ARG A 91 8.81 -0.35 0.61
C ARG A 91 10.25 0.05 0.27
N ALA A 92 11.00 -0.83 -0.40
CA ALA A 92 12.37 -0.55 -0.81
C ALA A 92 12.41 0.63 -1.79
N VAL A 93 11.51 0.69 -2.76
CA VAL A 93 11.38 1.85 -3.68
C VAL A 93 11.00 3.12 -2.91
N LEU A 94 10.00 3.04 -2.02
CA LEU A 94 9.61 4.18 -1.17
C LEU A 94 10.79 4.73 -0.36
N ALA A 95 11.62 3.87 0.22
CA ALA A 95 12.78 4.28 1.01
C ALA A 95 13.89 4.98 0.20
N THR A 96 13.85 4.92 -1.13
CA THR A 96 14.80 5.65 -2.00
C THR A 96 14.32 7.04 -2.39
N LEU A 97 13.10 7.42 -1.98
CA LEU A 97 12.53 8.69 -2.39
C LEU A 97 13.23 9.89 -1.75
N PRO A 98 13.31 11.02 -2.47
CA PRO A 98 13.75 12.27 -1.89
C PRO A 98 12.91 12.70 -0.68
N ALA A 99 13.53 13.41 0.25
CA ALA A 99 12.86 13.90 1.46
C ALA A 99 11.64 14.78 1.16
N ASP A 100 11.67 15.60 0.09
CA ASP A 100 10.54 16.44 -0.30
C ASP A 100 9.34 15.62 -0.79
N VAL A 101 9.58 14.46 -1.41
CA VAL A 101 8.52 13.52 -1.82
C VAL A 101 7.91 12.87 -0.58
N HIS A 102 8.73 12.42 0.36
CA HIS A 102 8.26 11.89 1.63
C HIS A 102 7.43 12.91 2.43
N GLU A 103 7.84 14.18 2.43
CA GLU A 103 7.08 15.27 3.05
C GLU A 103 5.73 15.49 2.36
N LYS A 104 5.70 15.52 1.03
CA LYS A 104 4.44 15.62 0.27
C LYS A 104 3.51 14.45 0.58
N MET A 105 4.04 13.22 0.66
CA MET A 105 3.26 12.03 1.01
C MET A 105 2.71 12.08 2.44
N ASN A 106 3.45 12.69 3.39
CA ASN A 106 2.95 12.94 4.75
C ASN A 106 1.85 14.01 4.78
N ALA A 107 1.94 15.00 3.88
CA ALA A 107 1.00 16.12 3.77
C ALA A 107 -0.31 15.74 3.06
N VAL A 108 -0.33 14.65 2.28
CA VAL A 108 -1.57 14.01 1.81
C VAL A 108 -2.26 13.39 3.04
N LYS A 109 -2.96 14.22 3.80
CA LYS A 109 -3.90 13.78 4.82
C LYS A 109 -5.05 13.08 4.11
N ALA A 110 -5.34 11.85 4.54
CA ALA A 110 -6.58 11.16 4.19
C ALA A 110 -7.80 11.94 4.69
#